data_AF-A0A7K5KMX4-F1
#
_entry.id   AF-A0A7K5KMX4-F1
#
_cell.length_a   1.000
_cell.length_b   1.000
_cell.length_c   1.000
_cell.angle_alpha   90.00
_cell.angle_beta   90.00
_cell.angle_gamma   90.00
#
_symmetry.space_group_name_H-M   'P 1'
#
loop_
_entity.id
_entity.type
_entity.pdbx_description
1 polymer ?
#
loop_
_entity_poly.entity_id
_entity_poly.type
_entity_poly.pdbx_seq_one_letter_code
_entity_poly.pdbx_strand_id
1 'polypeptide(L)'
;QLYDMAEPLLQFLPGPHRRIPRLLGRLREFIAHRIRSNAQSLNPQSPRDFIDCFLIQMDKEKDNPASEFTQENLELTTLNLFFAGTETVSSTLRFGFLFLMRHPEVEG
;
A
#
# COMPACT_ATOMS: atom_id res chain seq x y z
N GLN A 1 -11.31 20.52 5.78
CA GLN A 1 -12.48 21.43 5.76
C GLN A 1 -12.83 21.91 4.34
N LEU A 2 -12.01 22.72 3.65
CA LEU A 2 -12.30 23.14 2.26
C LEU A 2 -12.14 21.99 1.24
N TYR A 3 -11.21 21.07 1.49
CA TYR A 3 -10.96 19.87 0.67
C TYR A 3 -12.14 18.89 0.70
N ASP A 4 -12.69 18.63 1.90
CA ASP A 4 -13.80 17.70 2.12
C ASP A 4 -15.12 18.19 1.47
N MET A 5 -15.33 19.51 1.39
CA MET A 5 -16.51 20.08 0.73
C MET A 5 -16.42 20.05 -0.81
N ALA A 6 -15.19 20.10 -1.36
CA ALA A 6 -14.95 20.14 -2.79
C ALA A 6 -14.87 18.74 -3.42
N GLU A 7 -14.68 17.70 -2.62
CA GLU A 7 -14.48 16.32 -3.09
C GLU A 7 -15.64 15.80 -3.98
N PRO A 8 -16.93 15.99 -3.63
CA PRO A 8 -18.03 15.57 -4.50
C PRO A 8 -18.08 16.37 -5.80
N LEU A 9 -17.77 17.67 -5.75
CA LEU A 9 -17.77 18.55 -6.93
C LEU A 9 -16.62 18.19 -7.89
N LEU A 10 -15.45 17.86 -7.34
CA LEU A 10 -14.29 17.41 -8.12
C LEU A 10 -14.60 16.14 -8.91
N GLN A 11 -15.45 15.24 -8.40
CA GLN A 11 -15.84 14.03 -9.15
C GLN A 11 -16.53 14.35 -10.48
N PHE A 12 -17.25 15.49 -10.59
CA PHE A 12 -17.95 15.89 -11.81
C PHE A 12 -17.05 16.64 -12.81
N LEU A 13 -15.92 17.20 -12.37
CA LEU A 13 -15.00 17.93 -13.24
C LEU A 13 -14.03 16.99 -13.98
N PRO A 14 -13.74 17.24 -15.28
CA PRO A 14 -12.69 16.52 -15.98
C PRO A 14 -11.32 16.92 -15.41
N GLY A 15 -10.42 15.96 -15.25
CA GLY A 15 -9.07 16.23 -14.76
C GLY A 15 -8.25 14.98 -14.43
N PRO A 16 -6.95 15.14 -14.11
CA PRO A 16 -6.04 14.04 -13.84
C PRO A 16 -6.42 13.26 -12.57
N HIS A 17 -7.12 13.87 -11.60
CA HIS A 17 -7.64 13.22 -10.41
C HIS A 17 -8.57 12.04 -10.74
N ARG A 18 -9.29 12.07 -11.87
CA ARG A 18 -10.10 10.93 -12.36
C ARG A 18 -9.28 9.70 -12.76
N ARG A 19 -7.95 9.80 -12.78
CA ARG A 19 -7.04 8.66 -12.98
C ARG A 19 -6.69 7.96 -11.67
N ILE A 20 -6.71 8.69 -10.54
CA ILE A 20 -6.28 8.17 -9.23
C ILE A 20 -7.10 6.94 -8.82
N PRO A 21 -8.46 6.94 -8.87
CA PRO A 21 -9.24 5.76 -8.50
C PRO A 21 -8.92 4.53 -9.37
N ARG A 22 -8.65 4.73 -10.66
CA ARG A 22 -8.29 3.66 -11.59
C ARG A 22 -6.93 3.05 -11.28
N LEU A 23 -5.94 3.88 -10.92
CA LEU A 23 -4.61 3.43 -10.54
C LEU A 23 -4.64 2.68 -9.20
N LEU A 24 -5.36 3.22 -8.21
CA LEU A 24 -5.56 2.55 -6.92
C LEU A 24 -6.30 1.23 -7.09
N GLY A 25 -7.31 1.16 -7.96
CA GLY A 25 -8.01 -0.08 -8.29
C GLY A 25 -7.08 -1.16 -8.83
N ARG A 26 -6.19 -0.81 -9.77
CA ARG A 26 -5.19 -1.76 -10.30
C ARG A 26 -4.20 -2.23 -9.23
N LEU A 27 -3.76 -1.33 -8.36
CA LEU A 27 -2.84 -1.69 -7.28
C LEU A 27 -3.51 -2.61 -6.25
N ARG A 28 -4.77 -2.33 -5.91
CA ARG A 28 -5.57 -3.20 -5.05
C ARG A 28 -5.77 -4.59 -5.67
N GLU A 29 -6.04 -4.67 -6.97
CA GLU A 29 -6.18 -5.95 -7.69
C GLU A 29 -4.89 -6.78 -7.64
N PHE A 30 -3.73 -6.13 -7.85
CA PHE A 30 -2.42 -6.75 -7.72
C PHE A 30 -2.20 -7.30 -6.30
N ILE A 31 -2.51 -6.52 -5.26
CA ILE A 31 -2.39 -6.94 -3.87
C ILE A 31 -3.32 -8.11 -3.56
N ALA A 32 -4.57 -8.06 -4.01
CA ALA A 32 -5.52 -9.14 -3.82
C ALA A 32 -5.03 -10.44 -4.49
N HIS A 33 -4.40 -10.35 -5.67
CA HIS A 33 -3.77 -11.51 -6.31
C HIS A 33 -2.61 -12.06 -5.47
N ARG A 34 -1.75 -11.19 -4.92
CA ARG A 34 -0.67 -11.60 -4.01
C ARG A 34 -1.20 -12.29 -2.75
N ILE A 35 -2.22 -11.73 -2.11
CA ILE A 35 -2.85 -12.34 -0.92
C ILE A 35 -3.39 -13.74 -1.23
N ARG A 36 -4.09 -13.91 -2.37
CA ARG A 36 -4.57 -15.22 -2.81
C ARG A 36 -3.43 -16.22 -3.01
N SER A 37 -2.34 -15.81 -3.67
CA SER A 37 -1.17 -16.66 -3.88
C SER A 37 -0.52 -17.05 -2.55
N ASN A 38 -0.41 -16.11 -1.62
CA ASN A 38 0.15 -16.35 -0.29
C ASN A 38 -0.72 -17.37 0.47
N ALA A 39 -2.04 -17.17 0.53
CA ALA A 39 -2.98 -18.06 1.18
C ALA A 39 -2.95 -19.50 0.63
N GLN A 40 -2.84 -19.67 -0.70
CA GLN A 40 -2.77 -20.99 -1.34
C GLN A 40 -1.53 -21.79 -0.96
N SER A 41 -0.44 -21.13 -0.58
CA SER A 41 0.86 -21.74 -0.30
C SER A 41 1.34 -21.47 1.13
N LEU A 42 0.42 -21.08 2.01
CA LEU A 42 0.72 -20.69 3.38
C LEU A 42 1.23 -21.89 4.19
N ASN A 43 2.40 -21.74 4.79
CA ASN A 43 2.90 -22.65 5.81
C ASN A 43 2.98 -21.90 7.15
N PRO A 44 2.07 -22.17 8.12
CA PRO A 44 2.06 -21.48 9.41
C PRO A 44 3.35 -21.65 10.24
N GLN A 45 4.15 -22.69 9.96
CA GLN A 45 5.42 -22.93 10.64
C GLN A 45 6.59 -22.14 10.05
N SER A 46 6.40 -21.52 8.88
CA SER A 46 7.44 -20.78 8.17
C SER A 46 6.81 -19.62 7.37
N PRO A 47 6.36 -18.54 8.02
CA PRO A 47 5.80 -17.38 7.35
C PRO A 47 6.86 -16.67 6.50
N ARG A 48 6.52 -16.35 5.25
CA ARG A 48 7.46 -15.77 4.28
C ARG A 48 7.55 -14.26 4.34
N ASP A 49 6.42 -13.61 4.62
CA ASP A 49 6.28 -12.15 4.54
C ASP A 49 5.13 -11.66 5.44
N PHE A 50 4.88 -10.33 5.37
CA PHE A 50 3.81 -9.67 6.12
C PHE A 50 2.43 -10.30 5.88
N ILE A 51 2.12 -10.70 4.64
CA ILE A 51 0.81 -11.27 4.30
C ILE A 51 0.62 -12.61 5.01
N ASP A 52 1.63 -13.47 4.99
CA ASP A 52 1.58 -14.75 5.70
C ASP A 52 1.39 -14.56 7.21
N CYS A 53 2.14 -13.62 7.81
CA CYS A 53 2.00 -13.30 9.24
C CYS A 53 0.57 -12.83 9.58
N PHE A 54 -0.02 -11.97 8.75
CA PHE A 54 -1.38 -11.47 8.96
C PHE A 54 -2.42 -12.58 8.79
N LEU A 55 -2.28 -13.43 7.77
CA LEU A 55 -3.19 -14.57 7.55
C LEU A 55 -3.16 -15.56 8.73
N ILE A 56 -1.96 -15.82 9.29
CA ILE A 56 -1.82 -16.67 10.47
C ILE A 56 -2.49 -16.02 11.69
N GLN A 57 -2.34 -14.71 11.87
CA GLN A 57 -2.98 -14.00 12.97
C GLN A 57 -4.51 -13.97 12.83
N MET A 58 -5.00 -13.80 11.60
CA MET A 58 -6.43 -13.87 11.28
C MET A 58 -7.04 -15.24 11.64
N ASP A 59 -6.35 -16.35 11.38
CA ASP A 59 -6.83 -17.68 11.79
C ASP A 59 -6.80 -17.86 13.33
N LYS A 60 -5.82 -17.29 14.02
CA LYS A 60 -5.76 -17.31 15.51
C LYS A 60 -6.89 -16.53 16.16
N GLU A 61 -7.36 -15.46 15.51
CA GLU A 61 -8.40 -14.57 16.04
C GLU A 61 -9.80 -14.83 15.44
N LYS A 62 -9.99 -15.91 14.67
CA LYS A 62 -11.25 -16.17 13.95
C LYS A 62 -12.51 -16.25 14.84
N ASP A 63 -12.34 -16.61 16.10
CA ASP A 63 -13.43 -16.72 17.08
C ASP A 63 -13.65 -15.41 17.88
N ASN A 64 -12.85 -14.37 17.63
CA ASN A 64 -13.00 -13.05 18.24
C ASN A 64 -13.81 -12.13 17.32
N PRO A 65 -15.09 -11.83 17.63
CA PRO A 65 -15.92 -10.96 16.81
C PRO A 65 -15.47 -9.50 16.80
N ALA A 66 -14.58 -9.10 17.72
CA ALA A 66 -13.98 -7.77 17.77
C ALA A 66 -12.57 -7.73 17.15
N SER A 67 -12.16 -8.76 16.41
CA SER A 67 -10.85 -8.78 15.74
C SER A 67 -10.79 -7.79 14.59
N GLU A 68 -9.67 -7.06 14.53
CA GLU A 68 -9.32 -6.19 13.39
C GLU A 68 -8.53 -6.94 12.31
N PHE A 69 -8.21 -8.23 12.52
CA PHE A 69 -7.58 -9.07 11.50
C PHE A 69 -8.62 -9.56 10.50
N THR A 70 -9.11 -8.64 9.67
CA THR A 70 -10.07 -8.91 8.60
C THR A 70 -9.38 -8.96 7.24
N GLN A 71 -10.04 -9.60 6.26
CA GLN A 71 -9.57 -9.61 4.87
C GLN A 71 -9.44 -8.20 4.29
N GLU A 72 -10.36 -7.29 4.64
CA GLU A 72 -10.31 -5.90 4.19
C GLU A 72 -9.11 -5.16 4.79
N ASN A 73 -8.87 -5.31 6.10
CA ASN A 73 -7.72 -4.70 6.75
C ASN A 73 -6.40 -5.27 6.24
N LEU A 74 -6.33 -6.56 5.89
CA LEU A 74 -5.17 -7.16 5.22
C LEU A 74 -4.88 -6.48 3.87
N GLU A 75 -5.89 -6.33 3.02
CA GLU A 75 -5.76 -5.67 1.72
C GLU A 75 -5.31 -4.21 1.86
N LEU A 76 -5.99 -3.44 2.71
CA LEU A 76 -5.72 -2.01 2.89
C LEU A 76 -4.37 -1.76 3.55
N THR A 77 -3.99 -2.56 4.55
CA THR A 77 -2.69 -2.40 5.21
C THR A 77 -1.54 -2.76 4.25
N THR A 78 -1.69 -3.83 3.48
CA THR A 78 -0.70 -4.20 2.45
C THR A 78 -0.57 -3.10 1.39
N LEU A 79 -1.69 -2.51 0.97
CA LEU A 79 -1.72 -1.37 0.05
C LEU A 79 -0.97 -0.15 0.60
N ASN A 80 -1.25 0.20 1.85
CA ASN A 80 -0.60 1.32 2.52
C ASN A 80 0.90 1.12 2.62
N LEU A 81 1.35 -0.07 3.07
CA LEU A 81 2.78 -0.39 3.17
C LEU A 81 3.48 -0.29 1.81
N PHE A 82 2.88 -0.88 0.76
CA PHE A 82 3.46 -0.86 -0.58
C PHE A 82 3.57 0.56 -1.15
N PHE A 83 2.49 1.34 -1.04
CA PHE A 83 2.45 2.70 -1.56
C PHE A 83 3.40 3.63 -0.81
N ALA A 84 3.34 3.63 0.52
CA ALA A 84 4.17 4.49 1.36
C ALA A 84 5.66 4.19 1.20
N GLY A 85 6.04 2.91 1.17
CA GLY A 85 7.45 2.51 1.07
C GLY A 85 8.08 2.76 -0.29
N THR A 86 7.31 2.71 -1.37
CA THR A 86 7.86 2.82 -2.74
C THR A 86 8.07 4.27 -3.13
N GLU A 87 7.02 5.09 -3.08
CA GLU A 87 7.05 6.45 -3.64
C GLU A 87 7.96 7.38 -2.84
N THR A 88 7.90 7.30 -1.50
CA THR A 88 8.68 8.21 -0.64
C THR A 88 10.18 7.95 -0.75
N VAL A 89 10.60 6.69 -0.71
CA VAL A 89 12.01 6.30 -0.81
C VAL A 89 12.54 6.58 -2.22
N SER A 90 11.79 6.21 -3.27
CA SER A 90 12.18 6.47 -4.65
C SER A 90 12.37 7.97 -4.92
N SER A 91 11.41 8.79 -4.48
CA SER A 91 11.50 10.25 -4.60
C SER A 91 12.69 10.81 -3.83
N THR A 92 12.88 10.36 -2.58
CA THR A 92 14.01 10.80 -1.73
C THR A 92 15.34 10.47 -2.38
N LEU A 93 15.54 9.25 -2.86
CA LEU A 93 16.77 8.87 -3.55
C LEU A 93 16.97 9.66 -4.84
N ARG A 94 15.91 9.84 -5.63
CA ARG A 94 15.96 10.62 -6.87
C ARG A 94 16.43 12.05 -6.63
N PHE A 95 15.85 12.72 -5.63
CA PHE A 95 16.27 14.07 -5.26
C PHE A 95 17.64 14.10 -4.57
N GLY A 96 17.93 13.11 -3.74
CA GLY A 96 19.24 12.96 -3.10
C GLY A 96 20.37 12.87 -4.12
N PHE A 97 20.26 11.99 -5.12
CA PHE A 97 21.26 11.88 -6.19
C PHE A 97 21.34 13.14 -7.05
N LEU A 98 20.21 13.77 -7.37
CA LEU A 98 20.21 15.05 -8.09
C LEU A 98 20.97 16.13 -7.32
N PHE A 99 20.83 16.15 -5.99
CA PHE A 99 21.54 17.09 -5.14
C PHE A 99 23.04 16.81 -5.12
N LEU A 100 23.46 15.55 -4.95
CA LEU A 100 24.88 15.16 -4.97
C LEU A 100 25.55 15.54 -6.30
N MET A 101 24.91 15.27 -7.45
CA MET A 101 25.44 15.67 -8.77
C MET A 101 25.60 17.18 -8.94
N ARG A 102 24.81 17.99 -8.23
CA ARG A 102 24.89 19.46 -8.26
C ARG A 102 25.94 20.01 -7.30
N HIS A 103 26.30 19.23 -6.28
CA HIS A 103 27.20 19.60 -5.19
C HIS A 103 28.29 18.54 -5.03
N PRO A 104 29.19 18.37 -6.02
CA PRO A 104 30.25 17.36 -5.99
C PRO A 104 31.20 17.51 -4.79
N GLU A 105 31.28 18.70 -4.20
CA GLU A 105 32.00 18.97 -2.95
C GLU A 105 31.43 18.27 -1.72
N VAL A 106 30.16 17.83 -1.76
CA VAL A 106 29.47 17.08 -0.69
C VAL A 106 29.59 15.56 -0.90
N GLU A 107 29.80 15.12 -2.14
CA GLU A 107 29.95 13.70 -2.50
C GLU A 107 31.34 13.15 -2.14
N GLY A 108 32.35 14.03 -2.02
CA GLY A 108 33.76 13.71 -1.74
C GLY A 108 34.09 13.39 -0.28
#